data_AF-A0AA87ZHE5-F1
#
_entry.id   AF-A0AA87ZHE5-F1
#
_cell.length_a   1.000
_cell.length_b   1.000
_cell.length_c   1.000
_cell.angle_alpha   90.00
_cell.angle_beta   90.00
_cell.angle_gamma   90.00
#
_symmetry.space_group_name_H-M   'P 1'
#
loop_
_entity.id
_entity.type
_entity.pdbx_description
1 polymer ?
#
loop_
_entity_poly.entity_id
_entity_poly.type
_entity_poly.pdbx_seq_one_letter_code
_entity_poly.pdbx_strand_id
1 'polypeptide(L)' 'MIEKKVKEATQVCEGDQTSDECKVAWDEVEEISQAKADFRRKLEKEDPLESFCQDHPETDECRVYDN' A
#
# COMPACT_ATOMS: atom_id res chain seq x y z
N MET A 1 2.90 -13.63 6.31
CA MET A 1 3.79 -12.69 7.04
C MET A 1 2.99 -11.74 7.92
N ILE A 2 2.14 -10.87 7.34
CA ILE A 2 1.27 -9.96 8.13
C ILE A 2 0.39 -10.72 9.13
N GLU A 3 -0.30 -11.79 8.71
CA GLU A 3 -1.15 -12.57 9.62
C GLU A 3 -0.40 -13.15 10.83
N LYS A 4 0.88 -13.47 10.67
CA LYS A 4 1.73 -13.92 11.78
C LYS A 4 1.99 -12.78 12.76
N LYS A 5 2.33 -11.59 12.22
CA LYS A 5 2.59 -10.37 13.00
C LYS A 5 1.33 -9.88 13.72
N VAL A 6 0.16 -9.97 13.09
CA VAL A 6 -1.14 -9.68 13.74
C VAL A 6 -1.39 -10.62 14.91
N LYS A 7 -1.11 -11.92 14.77
CA LYS A 7 -1.22 -12.89 15.86
C LYS A 7 -0.23 -12.59 16.99
N GLU A 8 1.03 -12.28 16.65
CA GLU A 8 2.06 -11.89 17.62
C GLU A 8 1.64 -10.62 18.39
N ALA A 9 1.20 -9.57 17.70
CA ALA A 9 0.71 -8.34 18.33
C ALA A 9 -0.51 -8.60 19.22
N THR A 10 -1.46 -9.43 18.77
CA THR A 10 -2.62 -9.81 19.58
C THR A 10 -2.19 -10.49 20.88
N GLN A 11 -1.25 -11.44 20.81
CA GLN A 11 -0.72 -12.14 21.99
C GLN A 11 0.04 -11.22 22.95
N VAL A 12 0.86 -10.30 22.43
CA VAL A 12 1.59 -9.32 23.25
C VAL A 12 0.62 -8.38 23.98
N CYS A 13 -0.48 -7.99 23.31
CA CYS A 13 -1.46 -7.06 23.85
C CYS A 13 -2.53 -7.71 24.76
N GLU A 14 -2.54 -9.04 24.95
CA GLU A 14 -3.54 -9.73 25.79
C GLU A 14 -3.46 -9.32 27.27
N GLY A 15 -2.28 -8.93 27.75
CA GLY A 15 -2.07 -8.49 29.14
C GLY A 15 -2.45 -7.03 29.37
N ASP A 16 -1.84 -6.13 28.60
CA ASP A 16 -2.08 -4.69 28.69
C ASP A 16 -2.02 -4.06 27.29
N GLN A 17 -3.17 -3.61 26.80
CA GLN A 17 -3.33 -2.98 25.49
C GLN A 17 -2.67 -1.60 25.41
N THR A 18 -2.30 -1.00 26.55
CA THR A 18 -1.67 0.32 26.62
C THR A 18 -0.18 0.26 26.88
N SER A 19 0.36 -0.95 27.06
CA SER A 19 1.80 -1.20 27.22
C SER A 19 2.59 -0.74 26.00
N ASP A 20 3.85 -0.37 26.22
CA ASP A 20 4.72 0.06 25.12
C ASP A 20 5.08 -1.12 24.22
N GLU A 21 5.17 -2.33 24.77
CA GLU A 21 5.37 -3.56 24.01
C GLU A 21 4.18 -3.85 23.07
N CYS A 22 2.94 -3.61 23.53
CA CYS A 22 1.76 -3.73 22.69
C CYS A 22 1.77 -2.71 21.55
N LYS A 23 2.12 -1.45 21.83
CA LYS A 23 2.23 -0.40 20.80
C LYS A 23 3.28 -0.76 19.75
N VAL A 24 4.49 -1.12 20.18
CA VAL A 24 5.58 -1.52 19.28
C VAL A 24 5.17 -2.71 18.41
N ALA A 25 4.47 -3.71 18.98
CA ALA A 25 4.02 -4.85 18.21
C ALA A 25 3.00 -4.47 17.12
N TRP A 26 2.12 -3.48 17.38
CA TRP A 26 1.20 -2.96 16.37
C TRP A 26 1.87 -2.02 15.37
N ASP A 27 2.87 -1.23 15.78
CA ASP A 27 3.69 -0.42 14.87
C ASP A 27 4.38 -1.32 13.84
N GLU A 28 4.93 -2.47 14.25
CA GLU A 28 5.50 -3.45 13.30
C GLU A 28 4.46 -3.99 12.31
N VAL A 29 3.23 -4.21 12.75
CA VAL A 29 2.13 -4.66 11.87
C VAL A 29 1.77 -3.57 10.86
N GLU A 30 1.72 -2.32 11.30
CA GLU A 30 1.45 -1.16 10.45
C GLU A 30 2.51 -1.03 9.36
N GLU A 31 3.78 -1.00 9.72
CA GLU A 31 4.92 -0.83 8.80
C GLU A 31 4.95 -1.93 7.73
N ILE A 32 4.78 -3.20 8.13
CA ILE A 32 4.74 -4.31 7.17
C ILE A 32 3.52 -4.23 6.26
N SER A 33 2.38 -3.78 6.79
CA SER A 33 1.16 -3.61 6.02
C SER A 33 1.28 -2.47 5.00
N GLN A 34 1.91 -1.36 5.39
CA GLN A 34 2.21 -0.25 4.50
C GLN A 34 3.15 -0.68 3.39
N ALA A 35 4.28 -1.31 3.72
CA ALA A 35 5.24 -1.80 2.73
C ALA A 35 4.58 -2.75 1.70
N LYS A 36 3.67 -3.62 2.16
CA LYS A 36 2.89 -4.49 1.26
C LYS A 36 1.93 -3.69 0.39
N ALA A 37 1.25 -2.68 0.94
CA ALA A 37 0.35 -1.83 0.17
C ALA A 37 1.09 -1.04 -0.91
N ASP A 38 2.26 -0.47 -0.57
CA ASP A 38 3.09 0.26 -1.52
C ASP A 38 3.64 -0.65 -2.60
N PHE A 39 4.03 -1.88 -2.25
CA PHE A 39 4.41 -2.87 -3.25
C PHE A 39 3.24 -3.23 -4.18
N ARG A 40 2.02 -3.39 -3.66
CA ARG A 40 0.84 -3.62 -4.51
C ARG A 40 0.57 -2.45 -5.46
N ARG A 41 0.62 -1.21 -4.97
CA ARG A 41 0.43 0.00 -5.80
C ARG A 41 1.45 0.05 -6.93
N LYS A 42 2.70 -0.29 -6.66
CA LYS A 42 3.75 -0.36 -7.69
C LYS A 42 3.53 -1.48 -8.72
N LEU A 43 2.75 -2.50 -8.38
CA LEU A 43 2.37 -3.58 -9.28
C LEU A 43 1.02 -3.34 -9.97
N GLU A 44 0.27 -2.31 -9.57
CA GLU A 44 -0.94 -1.93 -10.31
C GLU A 44 -0.51 -1.59 -11.73
N LYS A 45 -1.21 -2.18 -12.69
CA LYS A 45 -0.93 -1.93 -14.11
C LYS A 45 -1.32 -0.49 -14.38
N GLU A 46 -0.44 0.22 -15.09
CA GLU A 46 -0.76 1.52 -15.64
C GLU A 46 -2.06 1.44 -16.44
N ASP A 47 -2.83 2.53 -16.42
CA ASP A 47 -4.04 2.62 -17.21
C ASP A 47 -3.67 2.30 -18.67
N PRO A 48 -4.29 1.30 -19.32
CA PRO A 48 -4.00 0.98 -20.70
C PRO A 48 -4.10 2.19 -21.63
N LEU A 49 -4.99 3.15 -21.31
CA LEU A 49 -5.10 4.40 -22.05
C LEU A 49 -3.88 5.30 -21.81
N GLU A 50 -3.38 5.39 -20.58
CA GLU A 50 -2.18 6.19 -20.26
C GLU A 50 -0.95 5.67 -21.02
N SER A 51 -0.71 4.36 -21.00
CA SER A 51 0.38 3.75 -21.77
C SER A 51 0.18 3.94 -23.28
N PHE A 52 -1.06 3.84 -23.78
CA PHE A 52 -1.36 4.10 -25.19
C PHE A 52 -1.10 5.57 -25.57
N CYS A 53 -1.50 6.52 -24.72
CA CYS A 53 -1.31 7.94 -24.95
C CYS A 53 0.16 8.39 -24.88
N GLN A 54 1.02 7.66 -24.17
CA GLN A 54 2.47 7.89 -24.18
C GLN A 54 3.06 7.66 -25.57
N ASP A 55 2.58 6.63 -26.28
CA ASP A 55 3.05 6.28 -27.63
C ASP A 55 2.28 6.98 -28.75
N HIS A 56 1.02 7.38 -28.49
CA HIS A 56 0.09 7.96 -29.47
C HIS A 56 -0.59 9.25 -28.97
N PRO A 57 0.17 10.30 -28.62
CA PRO A 57 -0.38 11.52 -28.01
C PRO A 57 -1.32 12.32 -28.94
N GLU A 58 -1.25 12.10 -30.26
CA GLU A 58 -2.05 12.81 -31.26
C GLU A 58 -3.49 12.29 -31.42
N THR A 59 -3.78 11.09 -30.89
CA THR A 59 -5.08 10.43 -30.98
C THR A 59 -6.14 11.22 -30.21
N ASP A 60 -7.40 11.12 -30.64
CA ASP A 60 -8.49 11.93 -30.08
C ASP A 60 -8.70 11.63 -28.59
N GLU A 61 -8.42 10.39 -28.18
CA GLU A 61 -8.48 9.92 -26.78
C GLU A 61 -7.38 10.51 -25.88
N CYS A 62 -6.30 11.06 -26.47
CA CYS A 62 -5.09 11.45 -25.76
C CYS A 62 -4.76 12.95 -25.84
N ARG A 63 -5.54 13.73 -26.60
CA ARG A 63 -5.33 15.19 -26.72
C ARG A 63 -5.64 15.91 -25.42
N VAL A 64 -4.60 16.45 -24.79
CA VAL A 64 -4.69 17.34 -23.63
C VAL A 64 -4.41 18.78 -24.06
N TYR A 65 -5.26 19.72 -23.65
CA TYR A 65 -5.09 21.15 -23.92
C TYR A 65 -4.76 21.89 -22.61
N ASP A 66 -3.67 22.66 -22.58
CA ASP A 66 -3.37 23.58 -21.48
C ASP A 66 -4.34 24.78 -21.55
N ASN A 67 -5.01 25.07 -20.43
CA ASN A 67 -5.87 26.25 -20.24
C ASN A 67 -5.27 27.23 -19.24
#